data_AF-A0A0R2LBY2-F1
#
_entry.id   AF-A0A0R2LBY2-F1
#
_cell.length_a   1.000
_cell.length_b   1.000
_cell.length_c   1.000
_cell.angle_alpha   90.00
_cell.angle_beta   90.00
_cell.angle_gamma   90.00
#
_symmetry.space_group_name_H-M   'P 1'
#
loop_
_entity.id
_entity.type
_entity.pdbx_description
1 polymer ?
#
loop_
_entity_poly.entity_id
_entity_poly.type
_entity_poly.pdbx_seq_one_letter_code
_entity_poly.pdbx_strand_id
1 'polypeptide(L)'
;MGGGRIAARKIQALLEANAKVTVISPSLSRKIDPKKVHWISREYLSNDLTGYSLIFAATGDLLVNRQVTEDAQDNQWVNDISNKYDSNFFNVAVVRHEDYVIGISTTGKSPSAAKKLKERIQAWLVKGN
;
A
#
# COMPACT_ATOMS: atom_id res chain seq x y z
N MET A 1 8.38 -2.94 -1.63
CA MET A 1 9.25 -4.05 -1.22
C MET A 1 8.38 -5.26 -0.91
N GLY A 2 8.78 -6.44 -1.41
CA GLY A 2 8.05 -7.69 -1.25
C GLY A 2 7.03 -7.97 -2.36
N GLY A 3 6.91 -9.25 -2.73
CA GLY A 3 6.04 -9.75 -3.79
C GLY A 3 4.92 -10.67 -3.28
N GLY A 4 4.66 -10.69 -1.97
CA GLY A 4 3.68 -11.59 -1.36
C GLY A 4 2.20 -11.23 -1.62
N ARG A 5 1.30 -11.97 -0.97
CA ARG A 5 -0.16 -11.74 -1.07
C ARG A 5 -0.59 -10.34 -0.62
N ILE A 6 0.09 -9.76 0.37
CA ILE A 6 -0.24 -8.41 0.88
C ILE A 6 0.20 -7.36 -0.15
N ALA A 7 1.41 -7.50 -0.70
CA ALA A 7 1.91 -6.64 -1.78
C ALA A 7 0.98 -6.67 -3.00
N ALA A 8 0.47 -7.84 -3.40
CA ALA A 8 -0.46 -7.98 -4.54
C ALA A 8 -1.68 -7.06 -4.44
N ARG A 9 -2.27 -6.91 -3.24
CA ARG A 9 -3.42 -6.01 -3.02
C ARG A 9 -3.05 -4.53 -3.20
N LYS A 10 -1.82 -4.15 -2.82
CA LYS A 10 -1.32 -2.77 -2.97
C LYS A 10 -0.99 -2.47 -4.42
N ILE A 11 -0.29 -3.39 -5.08
CA ILE A 11 0.07 -3.31 -6.49
C ILE A 11 -1.19 -3.11 -7.35
N GLN A 12 -2.24 -3.90 -7.12
CA GLN A 12 -3.49 -3.73 -7.86
C GLN A 12 -4.07 -2.31 -7.72
N ALA A 13 -4.18 -1.79 -6.49
CA ALA A 13 -4.72 -0.45 -6.26
C ALA A 13 -3.86 0.66 -6.89
N LEU A 14 -2.53 0.48 -6.90
CA LEU A 14 -1.60 1.40 -7.55
C LEU A 14 -1.73 1.38 -9.07
N LEU A 15 -1.87 0.19 -9.67
CA LEU A 15 -2.09 0.03 -11.11
C LEU A 15 -3.43 0.63 -11.55
N GLU A 16 -4.51 0.45 -10.77
CA GLU A 16 -5.81 1.10 -11.00
C GLU A 16 -5.71 2.64 -10.93
N ALA A 17 -4.73 3.16 -10.19
CA ALA A 17 -4.40 4.59 -10.14
C ALA A 17 -3.37 5.02 -11.19
N ASN A 18 -3.06 4.18 -12.18
CA ASN A 18 -2.08 4.42 -13.25
C ASN A 18 -0.65 4.69 -12.75
N ALA A 19 -0.28 4.20 -11.56
CA ALA A 19 1.07 4.33 -11.05
C ALA A 19 2.05 3.43 -11.81
N LYS A 20 3.29 3.90 -11.97
CA LYS A 20 4.42 3.05 -12.39
C LYS A 20 4.93 2.28 -11.18
N VAL A 21 4.70 0.97 -11.16
CA VAL A 21 4.98 0.13 -9.99
C VAL A 21 6.26 -0.66 -10.18
N THR A 22 7.21 -0.49 -9.27
CA THR A 22 8.37 -1.38 -9.10
C THR A 22 8.14 -2.34 -7.95
N VAL A 23 8.46 -3.61 -8.15
CA VAL A 23 8.46 -4.64 -7.11
C VAL A 23 9.87 -5.19 -6.95
N ILE A 24 10.45 -5.03 -5.77
CA ILE A 24 11.73 -5.67 -5.40
C ILE A 24 11.42 -6.81 -4.45
N SER A 25 11.67 -8.04 -4.91
CA SER A 25 11.39 -9.28 -4.19
C SER A 25 12.02 -10.48 -4.90
N PRO A 26 12.57 -11.48 -4.18
CA PRO A 26 13.10 -12.71 -4.79
C PRO A 26 12.05 -13.52 -5.56
N SER A 27 10.78 -13.36 -5.21
CA SER A 27 9.65 -14.04 -5.85
C SER A 27 8.39 -13.17 -5.87
N LEU A 28 7.46 -13.50 -6.78
CA LEU A 28 6.14 -12.89 -6.85
C LEU A 28 5.05 -13.92 -6.53
N SER A 29 4.03 -13.46 -5.83
CA SER A 29 2.76 -14.17 -5.72
C SER A 29 2.15 -14.34 -7.11
N ARG A 30 1.50 -15.49 -7.35
CA ARG A 30 0.74 -15.75 -8.60
C ARG A 30 -0.37 -14.73 -8.87
N LYS A 31 -0.73 -13.89 -7.89
CA LYS A 31 -1.70 -12.78 -8.05
C LYS A 31 -1.10 -11.52 -8.66
N ILE A 32 0.22 -11.48 -8.85
CA ILE A 32 0.93 -10.35 -9.46
C ILE A 32 1.32 -10.78 -10.87
N ASP A 33 0.82 -10.05 -11.86
CA ASP A 33 1.26 -10.23 -13.25
C ASP A 33 2.62 -9.53 -13.45
N PRO A 34 3.71 -10.27 -13.69
CA PRO A 34 5.04 -9.68 -13.87
C PRO A 34 5.13 -8.75 -15.08
N LYS A 35 4.20 -8.83 -16.05
CA LYS A 35 4.17 -7.94 -17.22
C LYS A 35 3.59 -6.56 -16.92
N LYS A 36 2.90 -6.39 -15.79
CA LYS A 36 2.27 -5.13 -15.38
C LYS A 36 3.11 -4.30 -14.42
N VAL A 37 4.25 -4.83 -13.97
CA VAL A 37 5.12 -4.17 -13.00
C VAL A 37 6.56 -4.25 -13.47
N HIS A 38 7.40 -3.33 -13.03
CA HIS A 38 8.84 -3.50 -13.14
C HIS A 38 9.32 -4.40 -11.99
N TRP A 39 9.61 -5.67 -12.28
CA TRP A 39 10.05 -6.62 -11.25
C TRP A 39 11.58 -6.73 -11.21
N ILE A 40 12.13 -6.46 -10.03
CA ILE A 40 13.55 -6.67 -9.70
C ILE A 40 13.63 -7.91 -8.80
N SER A 41 14.07 -9.02 -9.38
CA SER A 41 14.07 -10.35 -8.74
C SER A 41 15.27 -10.56 -7.81
N ARG A 42 15.30 -9.85 -6.69
CA ARG A 42 16.28 -10.00 -5.60
C ARG A 42 15.75 -9.46 -4.28
N GLU A 43 16.53 -9.64 -3.23
CA GLU A 43 16.31 -9.01 -1.92
C GLU A 43 16.55 -7.50 -1.98
N TYR A 44 16.03 -6.80 -0.97
CA TYR A 44 16.14 -5.36 -0.79
C TYR A 44 17.56 -4.94 -0.41
N LEU A 45 17.99 -3.78 -0.91
CA LEU A 45 19.25 -3.11 -0.57
C LEU A 45 18.95 -1.66 -0.17
N SER A 46 19.68 -1.09 0.79
CA SER A 46 19.38 0.23 1.36
C SER A 46 19.22 1.36 0.34
N ASN A 47 19.99 1.34 -0.75
CA ASN A 47 19.93 2.39 -1.79
C ASN A 47 18.75 2.24 -2.77
N ASP A 48 17.96 1.17 -2.67
CA ASP A 48 16.85 0.88 -3.59
C ASP A 48 15.70 1.88 -3.52
N LEU A 49 15.62 2.68 -2.45
CA LEU A 49 14.55 3.65 -2.28
C LEU A 49 14.78 4.92 -3.12
N THR A 50 16.00 5.10 -3.65
CA THR A 50 16.35 6.27 -4.45
C THR A 50 15.44 6.41 -5.67
N GLY A 51 14.84 7.60 -5.83
CA GLY A 51 13.95 7.90 -6.95
C GLY A 51 12.51 7.44 -6.79
N TYR A 52 12.13 6.85 -5.66
CA TYR A 52 10.74 6.49 -5.35
C TYR A 52 10.13 7.46 -4.32
N SER A 53 8.88 7.87 -4.53
CA SER A 53 8.18 8.78 -3.60
C SER A 53 7.18 8.05 -2.69
N LEU A 54 6.71 6.87 -3.09
CA LEU A 54 5.71 6.08 -2.35
C LEU A 54 6.20 4.64 -2.23
N ILE A 55 6.49 4.22 -1.00
CA ILE A 55 7.10 2.94 -0.67
C ILE A 55 6.18 2.16 0.27
N PHE A 56 5.97 0.89 -0.07
CA PHE A 56 5.31 -0.08 0.80
C PHE A 56 6.33 -1.14 1.22
N ALA A 57 6.58 -1.30 2.53
CA ALA A 57 7.44 -2.34 3.08
C ALA A 57 6.58 -3.57 3.42
N ALA A 58 6.60 -4.58 2.54
CA ALA A 58 5.72 -5.75 2.58
C ALA A 58 6.43 -7.08 2.30
N THR A 59 7.64 -7.24 2.82
CA THR A 59 8.51 -8.40 2.55
C THR A 59 8.08 -9.66 3.33
N GLY A 60 7.40 -9.49 4.46
CA GLY A 60 7.11 -10.57 5.41
C GLY A 60 8.24 -10.82 6.41
N ASP A 61 9.39 -10.17 6.22
CA ASP A 61 10.49 -10.11 7.16
C ASP A 61 10.46 -8.76 7.90
N LEU A 62 10.29 -8.81 9.22
CA LEU A 62 10.17 -7.62 10.06
C LEU A 62 11.45 -6.78 10.08
N LEU A 63 12.63 -7.41 9.99
CA LEU A 63 13.90 -6.71 9.99
C LEU A 63 14.08 -5.95 8.68
N VAL A 64 13.76 -6.58 7.54
CA VAL A 64 13.82 -5.92 6.24
C VAL A 64 12.80 -4.78 6.17
N ASN A 65 11.59 -5.00 6.68
CA ASN A 65 10.56 -3.95 6.70
C ASN A 65 11.00 -2.73 7.51
N ARG A 66 11.62 -2.94 8.67
CA ARG A 66 12.19 -1.88 9.50
C ARG A 66 13.35 -1.18 8.81
N GLN A 67 14.27 -1.91 8.18
CA GLN A 67 15.36 -1.32 7.40
C GLN A 67 14.81 -0.39 6.30
N VAL A 68 13.77 -0.81 5.58
CA VAL A 68 13.10 0.03 4.56
C VAL A 68 12.53 1.32 5.15
N THR A 69 12.02 1.29 6.39
CA THR A 69 11.53 2.51 7.04
C THR A 69 12.66 3.41 7.53
N GLU A 70 13.78 2.84 7.97
CA GLU A 70 14.95 3.58 8.46
C GLU A 70 15.74 4.22 7.30
N ASP A 71 15.80 3.56 6.14
CA ASP A 71 16.47 4.05 4.93
C ASP A 71 15.64 5.11 4.17
N ALA A 72 14.39 5.34 4.60
CA ALA A 72 13.49 6.29 3.97
C ALA A 72 13.91 7.74 4.22
N GLN A 73 13.85 8.57 3.17
CA GLN A 73 14.09 10.00 3.28
C GLN A 73 12.83 10.77 3.70
N ASP A 74 12.99 11.95 4.30
CA ASP A 74 11.88 12.79 4.80
C ASP A 74 10.82 13.15 3.75
N ASN A 75 11.21 13.20 2.47
CA ASN A 75 10.33 13.49 1.35
C ASN A 75 9.63 12.25 0.77
N GLN A 76 9.85 11.07 1.34
CA GLN A 76 9.28 9.81 0.88
C GLN A 76 8.15 9.34 1.78
N TRP A 77 7.04 8.91 1.17
CA TRP A 77 5.96 8.28 1.89
C TRP A 77 6.25 6.79 2.05
N VAL A 78 6.39 6.31 3.28
CA VAL A 78 6.64 4.91 3.60
C VAL A 78 5.55 4.33 4.51
N ASN A 79 5.02 3.17 4.09
CA ASN A 79 4.07 2.38 4.85
C ASN A 79 4.64 0.99 5.07
N ASP A 80 5.02 0.72 6.31
CA ASP A 80 5.21 -0.64 6.78
C ASP A 80 3.85 -1.29 7.05
N ILE A 81 3.60 -2.40 6.35
CA ILE A 81 2.38 -3.18 6.52
C ILE A 81 2.39 -4.04 7.79
N SER A 82 3.57 -4.29 8.39
CA SER A 82 3.68 -5.03 9.65
C SER A 82 3.49 -4.14 10.87
N ASN A 83 4.04 -2.93 10.86
CA ASN A 83 3.96 -2.00 11.97
C ASN A 83 3.58 -0.59 11.51
N LYS A 84 2.39 -0.14 11.92
CA LYS A 84 1.92 1.21 11.61
C LYS A 84 2.79 2.30 12.27
N TYR A 85 3.42 2.03 13.42
CA TYR A 85 4.18 3.07 14.12
C TYR A 85 5.48 3.44 13.40
N ASP A 86 5.96 2.57 12.51
CA ASP A 86 7.14 2.81 11.67
C ASP A 86 6.77 3.44 10.31
N SER A 87 5.48 3.76 10.10
CA SER A 87 4.98 4.36 8.86
C SER A 87 4.77 5.86 9.01
N ASN A 88 5.08 6.64 7.98
CA ASN A 88 4.74 8.07 7.91
C ASN A 88 3.47 8.35 7.08
N PHE A 89 2.90 7.34 6.42
CA PHE A 89 1.55 7.39 5.86
C PHE A 89 0.75 6.12 6.14
N PHE A 90 -0.57 6.26 6.06
CA PHE A 90 -1.51 5.17 6.31
C PHE A 90 -2.50 5.02 5.18
N ASN A 91 -2.90 3.78 4.95
CA ASN A 91 -4.03 3.49 4.08
C ASN A 91 -5.33 3.91 4.77
N VAL A 92 -6.23 4.54 4.02
CA VAL A 92 -7.57 4.90 4.48
C VAL A 92 -8.61 3.98 3.84
N ALA A 93 -9.78 3.86 4.48
CA ALA A 93 -10.90 3.18 3.84
C ALA A 93 -11.46 4.12 2.74
N VAL A 94 -11.59 3.64 1.52
CA VAL A 94 -12.05 4.44 0.38
C VAL A 94 -13.38 3.91 -0.14
N VAL A 95 -14.35 4.80 -0.31
CA VAL A 95 -15.54 4.59 -1.16
C VAL A 95 -15.31 5.29 -2.48
N ARG A 96 -15.56 4.60 -3.60
CA ARG A 96 -15.63 5.19 -4.94
C ARG A 96 -17.03 4.91 -5.48
N HIS A 97 -17.76 5.95 -5.86
CA HIS A 97 -19.12 5.84 -6.37
C HIS A 97 -19.39 6.99 -7.34
N GLU A 98 -19.55 6.66 -8.63
CA GLU A 98 -19.71 7.65 -9.72
C GLU A 98 -18.68 8.79 -9.60
N ASP A 99 -19.16 10.01 -9.35
CA ASP A 99 -18.34 11.23 -9.26
C ASP A 99 -17.67 11.43 -7.89
N TYR A 100 -17.87 10.52 -6.93
CA TYR A 100 -17.40 10.66 -5.56
C TYR A 100 -16.25 9.71 -5.22
N VAL A 101 -15.22 10.27 -4.58
CA VAL A 101 -14.18 9.52 -3.85
C VAL A 101 -14.16 10.00 -2.41
N ILE A 102 -14.49 9.12 -1.47
CA ILE A 102 -14.56 9.43 -0.05
C ILE A 102 -13.50 8.63 0.71
N GLY A 103 -12.52 9.33 1.27
CA GLY A 103 -11.51 8.76 2.16
C GLY A 103 -11.94 8.84 3.63
N ILE A 104 -11.89 7.71 4.33
CA ILE A 104 -12.32 7.60 5.73
C ILE A 104 -11.14 7.12 6.55
N SER A 105 -10.71 7.97 7.47
CA SER A 105 -9.61 7.70 8.40
C SER A 105 -10.08 7.87 9.84
N THR A 106 -9.59 6.99 10.71
CA THR A 106 -9.68 7.15 12.18
C THR A 106 -8.35 7.61 12.75
N THR A 107 -7.52 8.29 11.94
CA THR A 107 -6.15 8.72 12.29
C THR A 107 -5.32 7.57 12.88
N GLY A 108 -5.47 6.37 12.30
CA GLY A 108 -4.78 5.16 12.75
C GLY A 108 -5.33 4.52 14.05
N LYS A 109 -6.41 5.03 14.65
CA LYS A 109 -6.96 4.52 15.91
C LYS A 109 -7.73 3.20 15.74
N SER A 110 -8.57 3.10 14.71
CA SER A 110 -9.45 1.94 14.53
C SER A 110 -9.75 1.66 13.06
N PRO A 111 -9.03 0.71 12.43
CA PRO A 111 -9.32 0.25 11.06
C PRO A 111 -10.71 -0.38 10.92
N SER A 112 -11.19 -1.07 11.97
CA SER A 112 -12.51 -1.70 11.98
C SER A 112 -13.64 -0.67 11.99
N ALA A 113 -13.50 0.43 12.75
CA ALA A 113 -14.48 1.52 12.73
C ALA A 113 -14.51 2.24 11.37
N ALA A 114 -13.34 2.50 10.77
CA ALA A 114 -13.25 3.07 9.42
C ALA A 114 -13.97 2.17 8.39
N LYS A 115 -13.79 0.85 8.48
CA LYS A 115 -14.47 -0.12 7.62
C LYS A 115 -16.00 -0.10 7.80
N LYS A 116 -16.51 -0.10 9.04
CA LYS A 116 -17.96 -0.02 9.30
C LYS A 116 -18.57 1.27 8.77
N LEU A 117 -17.89 2.40 8.93
CA LEU A 117 -18.36 3.69 8.41
C LEU A 117 -18.36 3.70 6.88
N LYS A 118 -17.33 3.12 6.25
CA LYS A 118 -17.28 2.91 4.79
C LYS A 118 -18.51 2.16 4.29
N GLU A 119 -18.86 1.04 4.92
CA GLU A 119 -20.01 0.22 4.53
C GLU A 119 -21.33 1.00 4.61
N ARG A 120 -21.50 1.81 5.67
CA ARG A 120 -22.68 2.68 5.84
C ARG A 120 -22.78 3.76 4.76
N ILE A 121 -21.68 4.45 4.48
CA ILE A 121 -21.64 5.50 3.44
C ILE A 121 -21.91 4.89 2.06
N GLN A 122 -21.31 3.74 1.77
CA GLN A 122 -21.54 3.04 0.50
C GLN A 122 -23.01 2.62 0.35
N ALA A 123 -23.65 2.10 1.41
CA ALA A 123 -25.06 1.74 1.38
C ALA A 123 -25.98 2.97 1.21
N TRP A 124 -25.61 4.11 1.78
CA TRP A 124 -26.34 5.36 1.60
C TRP A 124 -26.28 5.87 0.16
N LEU A 125 -25.10 5.86 -0.46
CA LEU A 125 -24.92 6.28 -1.87
C LEU A 125 -25.71 5.40 -2.85
N VAL A 126 -25.69 4.07 -2.67
CA VAL A 126 -26.38 3.11 -3.56
C VAL A 126 -27.90 3.23 -3.50
N LYS A 127 -28.47 3.65 -2.37
CA LYS A 127 -29.93 3.76 -2.23
C LYS A 127 -30.52 4.91 -3.05
N GLY A 128 -29.68 5.77 -3.64
CA GLY A 128 -30.11 7.05 -4.19
C GLY A 128 -30.56 7.96 -3.06
N ASN A 129 -30.29 9.25 -3.16
CA ASN A 129 -31.17 10.21 -2.50
C ASN A 129 -32.55 10.13 -3.14
#